data_AF-A0AAC8TAG3-F1
#
_entry.id   AF-A0AAC8TAG3-F1
#
_cell.length_a   1.000
_cell.length_b   1.000
_cell.length_c   1.000
_cell.angle_alpha   90.00
_cell.angle_beta   90.00
_cell.angle_gamma   90.00
#
_symmetry.space_group_name_H-M   'P 1'
#
loop_
_entity.id
_entity.type
_entity.pdbx_description
1 polymer ?
#
loop_
_entity_poly.entity_id
_entity_poly.type
_entity_poly.pdbx_seq_one_letter_code
_entity_poly.pdbx_strand_id
1 'polypeptide(L)'
;MRHAAWAEQVPETLGRRPLRDVPGVIFLSFGLMKAFASTFPFLVGAPGLAVSSGPEGFARLLTGLGVPFPLFNAWMVILVEVLCGVGLILGAWLPATALLTRLCALPLAVNMLVALSVGVRQVLGNPVVLDGLPVMNQSWRLPLEVGLLAAMVYLLWRPVARWRTGW
;
A
#
# COMPACT_ATOMS: atom_id res chain seq x y z
N MET A 1 -0.56 32.85 -14.42
CA MET A 1 -0.92 31.93 -13.31
C MET A 1 -2.36 31.43 -13.48
N ARG A 2 -2.63 30.51 -14.43
CA ARG A 2 -4.03 30.14 -14.78
C ARG A 2 -4.24 28.67 -15.22
N HIS A 3 -3.31 27.77 -14.91
CA HIS A 3 -3.34 26.38 -15.41
C HIS A 3 -3.69 25.30 -14.39
N ALA A 4 -3.83 25.60 -13.10
CA ALA A 4 -4.12 24.59 -12.07
C ALA A 4 -5.64 24.29 -11.88
N ALA A 5 -6.52 25.25 -12.18
CA ALA A 5 -7.95 25.13 -11.89
C ALA A 5 -8.68 24.07 -12.74
N TRP A 6 -8.19 23.76 -13.94
CA TRP A 6 -8.86 22.82 -14.86
C TRP A 6 -8.75 21.36 -14.41
N ALA A 7 -7.67 20.98 -13.71
CA ALA A 7 -7.47 19.60 -13.27
C ALA A 7 -8.35 19.22 -12.06
N GLU A 8 -8.73 20.19 -11.23
CA GLU A 8 -9.65 19.99 -10.10
C GLU A 8 -11.11 19.83 -10.52
N GLN A 9 -11.45 20.24 -11.74
CA GLN A 9 -12.84 20.38 -12.22
C GLN A 9 -13.35 19.20 -13.04
N VAL A 10 -12.57 18.12 -13.20
CA VAL A 10 -13.07 16.93 -13.91
C VAL A 10 -14.10 16.22 -13.03
N PRO A 11 -15.34 15.97 -13.47
CA PRO A 11 -16.32 15.29 -12.64
C PRO A 11 -15.84 13.89 -12.27
N GLU A 12 -15.99 13.51 -11.01
CA GLU A 12 -15.70 12.16 -10.50
C GLU A 12 -16.64 11.17 -11.21
N THR A 13 -16.12 10.35 -12.13
CA THR A 13 -16.93 9.35 -12.84
C THR A 13 -17.02 8.06 -12.03
N LEU A 14 -18.10 7.28 -12.23
CA LEU A 14 -18.32 6.00 -11.54
C LEU A 14 -17.12 5.01 -11.69
N GLY A 15 -16.35 5.09 -12.77
CA GLY A 15 -15.15 4.26 -12.97
C GLY A 15 -13.88 4.76 -12.27
N ARG A 16 -13.79 6.05 -11.91
CA ARG A 16 -12.58 6.64 -11.30
C ARG A 16 -12.53 6.50 -9.77
N ARG A 17 -13.71 6.43 -9.13
CA ARG A 17 -13.82 6.21 -7.68
C ARG A 17 -13.22 4.88 -7.24
N PRO A 18 -13.60 3.73 -7.85
CA PRO A 18 -13.03 2.44 -7.47
C PRO A 18 -11.51 2.39 -7.62
N LEU A 19 -10.94 3.07 -8.62
CA LEU A 19 -9.49 3.12 -8.85
C LEU A 19 -8.70 3.81 -7.71
N ARG A 20 -9.37 4.60 -6.87
CA ARG A 20 -8.78 5.23 -5.69
C ARG A 20 -9.15 4.50 -4.41
N ASP A 21 -10.45 4.24 -4.24
CA ASP A 21 -11.00 3.72 -3.00
C ASP A 21 -10.60 2.26 -2.77
N VAL A 22 -10.56 1.43 -3.83
CA VAL A 22 -10.16 0.02 -3.71
C VAL A 22 -8.70 -0.11 -3.27
N PRO A 23 -7.70 0.53 -3.94
CA PRO A 23 -6.34 0.54 -3.43
C PRO A 23 -6.25 1.16 -2.02
N GLY A 24 -6.98 2.24 -1.75
CA GLY A 24 -7.00 2.89 -0.42
C GLY A 24 -7.45 1.93 0.69
N VAL A 25 -8.52 1.16 0.46
CA VAL A 25 -9.02 0.14 1.39
C VAL A 25 -8.01 -0.99 1.54
N ILE A 26 -7.39 -1.46 0.45
CA ILE A 26 -6.39 -2.54 0.51
C ILE A 26 -5.16 -2.10 1.32
N PHE A 27 -4.62 -0.91 1.05
CA PHE A 27 -3.50 -0.35 1.81
C PHE A 27 -3.85 -0.14 3.27
N LEU A 28 -5.01 0.43 3.57
CA LEU A 28 -5.48 0.60 4.94
C LEU A 28 -5.59 -0.75 5.65
N SER A 29 -6.17 -1.75 4.98
CA SER A 29 -6.33 -3.09 5.52
C SER A 29 -4.96 -3.69 5.82
N PHE A 30 -4.01 -3.65 4.89
CA PHE A 30 -2.65 -4.15 5.09
C PHE A 30 -1.89 -3.40 6.20
N GLY A 31 -2.05 -2.07 6.30
CA GLY A 31 -1.45 -1.29 7.36
C GLY A 31 -2.00 -1.69 8.73
N LEU A 32 -3.33 -1.84 8.86
CA LEU A 32 -3.99 -2.29 10.08
C LEU A 32 -3.61 -3.74 10.43
N MET A 33 -3.55 -4.63 9.45
CA MET A 33 -3.13 -6.03 9.65
C MET A 33 -1.68 -6.15 10.15
N LYS A 34 -0.81 -5.21 9.77
CA LYS A 34 0.57 -5.12 10.27
C LYS A 34 0.63 -4.45 11.65
N ALA A 35 -0.22 -3.46 11.90
CA ALA A 35 -0.31 -2.77 13.18
C ALA A 35 -0.90 -3.65 14.29
N PHE A 36 -1.89 -4.46 13.96
CA PHE A 36 -2.65 -5.26 14.90
C PHE A 36 -2.26 -6.74 14.83
N ALA A 37 -2.12 -7.35 16.00
CA ALA A 37 -1.54 -8.66 16.20
C ALA A 37 -2.31 -9.85 15.58
N SER A 38 -3.48 -9.63 14.98
CA SER A 38 -4.42 -10.71 14.62
C SER A 38 -4.32 -11.19 13.17
N THR A 39 -3.62 -10.49 12.26
CA THR A 39 -3.72 -10.80 10.81
C THR A 39 -2.40 -10.96 10.07
N PHE A 40 -1.28 -10.80 10.77
CA PHE A 40 0.06 -10.98 10.18
C PHE A 40 0.32 -12.41 9.61
N PRO A 41 -0.20 -13.52 10.18
CA PRO A 41 0.04 -14.86 9.62
C PRO A 41 -0.49 -15.05 8.19
N PHE A 42 -1.62 -14.43 7.84
CA PHE A 42 -2.14 -14.46 6.47
C PHE A 42 -1.20 -13.76 5.48
N LEU A 43 -0.59 -12.64 5.88
CA LEU A 43 0.38 -11.86 5.08
C LEU A 43 1.74 -12.55 4.95
N VAL A 44 2.10 -13.38 5.92
CA VAL A 44 3.35 -14.14 5.98
C VAL A 44 3.25 -15.43 5.15
N GLY A 45 2.05 -16.00 4.95
CA GLY A 45 1.87 -17.17 4.09
C GLY A 45 2.62 -18.42 4.56
N ALA A 46 2.92 -18.50 5.86
CA ALA A 46 3.59 -19.64 6.50
C ALA A 46 2.73 -20.13 7.67
N PRO A 47 1.85 -21.13 7.47
CA PRO A 47 0.87 -21.57 8.48
C PRO A 47 1.47 -22.24 9.73
N GLY A 48 2.80 -22.31 9.87
CA GLY A 48 3.49 -22.87 11.04
C GLY A 48 4.55 -21.95 11.68
N LEU A 49 4.75 -20.74 11.15
CA LEU A 49 5.74 -19.82 11.70
C LEU A 49 5.09 -18.94 12.78
N ALA A 50 5.55 -19.08 14.02
CA ALA A 50 5.17 -18.21 15.13
C ALA A 50 5.88 -16.85 15.02
N VAL A 51 5.54 -16.05 14.01
CA VAL A 51 6.01 -14.67 13.94
C VAL A 51 5.22 -13.85 14.95
N SER A 52 5.94 -13.16 15.84
CA SER A 52 5.34 -12.18 16.76
C SER A 52 4.49 -11.20 15.96
N SER A 53 3.18 -11.19 16.14
CA SER A 53 2.33 -10.31 15.36
C SER A 53 2.54 -8.84 15.76
N GLY A 54 2.39 -7.92 14.80
CA GLY A 54 2.63 -6.49 15.00
C GLY A 54 3.89 -5.97 14.27
N PRO A 55 4.28 -4.71 14.53
CA PRO A 55 5.45 -4.07 13.92
C PRO A 55 6.75 -4.87 14.11
N GLU A 56 6.93 -5.54 15.25
CA GLU A 56 8.10 -6.36 15.55
C GLU A 56 8.20 -7.60 14.66
N GLY A 57 7.06 -8.22 14.34
CA GLY A 57 7.02 -9.33 13.37
C GLY A 57 7.35 -8.90 11.96
N PHE A 58 6.81 -7.75 11.56
CA PHE A 58 7.14 -7.16 10.29
C PHE A 58 8.61 -6.75 10.21
N ALA A 59 9.18 -6.25 11.31
CA ALA A 59 10.61 -5.98 11.40
C ALA A 59 11.46 -7.25 11.17
N ARG A 60 11.06 -8.42 11.68
CA ARG A 60 11.78 -9.68 11.40
C ARG A 60 11.80 -10.02 9.91
N LEU A 61 10.68 -9.83 9.20
CA LEU A 61 10.64 -9.98 7.73
C LEU A 61 11.60 -9.01 7.04
N LEU A 62 11.59 -7.75 7.47
CA LEU A 62 12.46 -6.70 6.91
C LEU A 62 13.94 -6.99 7.15
N THR A 63 14.30 -7.57 8.31
CA THR A 63 15.65 -8.05 8.60
C THR A 63 16.06 -9.15 7.62
N GLY A 64 15.18 -10.12 7.35
CA GLY A 64 15.44 -11.19 6.37
C GLY A 64 15.61 -10.68 4.93
N LEU A 65 15.08 -9.49 4.63
CA LEU A 65 15.25 -8.80 3.35
C LEU A 65 16.51 -7.92 3.28
N GLY A 66 17.21 -7.72 4.41
CA GLY A 66 18.37 -6.83 4.49
C GLY A 66 18.03 -5.35 4.54
N VAL A 67 16.81 -4.98 4.93
CA VAL A 67 16.39 -3.57 5.06
C VAL A 67 17.06 -2.95 6.29
N PRO A 68 17.72 -1.78 6.17
CA PRO A 68 18.34 -1.10 7.31
C PRO A 68 17.27 -0.64 8.31
N PHE A 69 17.61 -0.61 9.60
CA PHE A 69 16.70 -0.18 10.68
C PHE A 69 15.29 -0.82 10.58
N PRO A 70 15.17 -2.15 10.64
CA PRO A 70 13.96 -2.88 10.27
C PRO A 70 12.74 -2.49 11.09
N LEU A 71 12.89 -2.23 12.39
CA LEU A 71 11.77 -1.80 13.24
C LEU A 71 11.26 -0.41 12.89
N PHE A 72 12.16 0.53 12.62
CA PHE A 72 11.79 1.89 12.20
C PHE A 72 11.04 1.85 10.86
N ASN A 73 11.59 1.10 9.88
CA ASN A 73 10.93 0.94 8.58
C ASN A 73 9.58 0.22 8.69
N ALA A 74 9.44 -0.75 9.60
CA ALA A 74 8.16 -1.40 9.87
C ALA A 74 7.10 -0.39 10.29
N TRP A 75 7.41 0.47 11.26
CA TRP A 75 6.51 1.54 11.71
C TRP A 75 6.21 2.56 10.61
N MET A 76 7.21 2.95 9.83
CA MET A 76 7.01 3.91 8.72
C MET A 76 6.09 3.35 7.64
N VAL A 77 6.28 2.09 7.24
CA VAL A 77 5.39 1.43 6.26
C VAL A 77 3.97 1.35 6.79
N ILE A 78 3.79 0.93 8.05
CA ILE A 78 2.46 0.88 8.68
C ILE A 78 1.79 2.26 8.67
N LEU A 79 2.52 3.30 9.10
CA LEU A 79 2.01 4.66 9.15
C LEU A 79 1.65 5.17 7.76
N VAL A 80 2.51 4.93 6.76
CA VAL A 80 2.24 5.28 5.35
C VAL A 80 1.00 4.57 4.83
N GLU A 81 0.89 3.26 5.01
CA GLU A 81 -0.24 2.46 4.52
C GLU A 81 -1.57 2.88 5.17
N VAL A 82 -1.57 3.12 6.47
CA VAL A 82 -2.77 3.57 7.19
C VAL A 82 -3.14 5.00 6.81
N LEU A 83 -2.22 5.97 6.94
CA LEU A 83 -2.52 7.38 6.70
C LEU A 83 -2.81 7.66 5.23
N CYS A 84 -2.04 7.08 4.30
CA CYS A 84 -2.28 7.27 2.87
C CYS A 84 -3.46 6.44 2.39
N GLY A 85 -3.72 5.26 2.96
CA GLY A 85 -4.94 4.50 2.68
C GLY A 85 -6.20 5.28 3.06
N VAL A 86 -6.24 5.83 4.28
CA VAL A 86 -7.30 6.75 4.73
C VAL A 86 -7.35 8.00 3.85
N GLY A 87 -6.20 8.59 3.52
CA GLY A 87 -6.11 9.80 2.68
C GLY A 87 -6.63 9.58 1.26
N LEU A 88 -6.41 8.40 0.67
CA LEU A 88 -6.98 8.02 -0.62
C LEU A 88 -8.49 7.86 -0.52
N ILE A 89 -9.00 7.20 0.51
CA ILE A 89 -10.45 7.06 0.71
C ILE A 89 -11.07 8.46 0.90
N LEU A 90 -10.63 9.18 1.93
CA LEU A 90 -11.22 10.45 2.36
C LEU A 90 -10.94 11.61 1.40
N GLY A 91 -9.95 11.49 0.51
CA GLY A 91 -9.53 12.57 -0.37
C GLY A 91 -10.62 13.10 -1.31
N ALA A 92 -11.64 12.29 -1.61
CA ALA A 92 -12.80 12.69 -2.40
C ALA A 92 -13.55 13.91 -1.84
N TRP A 93 -13.59 14.01 -0.51
CA TRP A 93 -14.41 15.00 0.21
C TRP A 93 -13.61 16.24 0.63
N LEU A 94 -12.30 16.25 0.41
CA LEU A 94 -11.41 17.35 0.79
C LEU A 94 -11.23 18.35 -0.37
N PRO A 95 -11.03 19.65 -0.10
CA PRO A 95 -10.94 20.68 -1.14
C PRO A 95 -9.71 20.56 -2.05
N ALA A 96 -8.68 19.81 -1.64
CA ALA A 96 -7.43 19.60 -2.38
C ALA A 96 -7.26 18.12 -2.83
N THR A 97 -8.33 17.49 -3.34
CA THR A 97 -8.36 16.06 -3.72
C THR A 97 -7.18 15.66 -4.61
N ALA A 98 -6.86 16.44 -5.64
CA ALA A 98 -5.83 16.09 -6.61
C ALA A 98 -4.42 16.09 -5.99
N LEU A 99 -4.14 17.09 -5.16
CA LEU A 99 -2.88 17.18 -4.43
C LEU A 99 -2.76 16.05 -3.41
N LEU A 100 -3.81 15.83 -2.60
CA LEU A 100 -3.84 14.78 -1.59
C LEU A 100 -3.68 13.39 -2.20
N THR A 101 -4.37 13.14 -3.33
CA THR A 101 -4.23 11.87 -4.07
C THR A 101 -2.78 11.63 -4.47
N ARG A 102 -2.06 12.65 -4.96
CA ARG A 102 -0.65 12.52 -5.32
C ARG A 102 0.26 12.32 -4.11
N LEU A 103 0.03 13.08 -3.05
CA LEU A 103 0.80 12.99 -1.80
C LEU A 103 0.64 11.62 -1.13
N CYS A 104 -0.53 10.99 -1.25
CA CYS A 104 -0.75 9.63 -0.77
C CYS A 104 -0.23 8.57 -1.74
N ALA A 105 -0.45 8.74 -3.05
CA ALA A 105 -0.05 7.74 -4.04
C ALA A 105 1.48 7.61 -4.18
N LEU A 106 2.23 8.70 -4.01
CA LEU A 106 3.70 8.67 -4.12
C LEU A 106 4.36 7.72 -3.10
N PRO A 107 4.18 7.87 -1.77
CA PRO A 107 4.79 6.97 -0.80
C PRO A 107 4.23 5.55 -0.90
N LEU A 108 2.95 5.38 -1.27
CA LEU A 108 2.36 4.06 -1.51
C LEU A 108 2.99 3.35 -2.72
N ALA A 109 3.30 4.08 -3.80
CA ALA A 109 4.03 3.53 -4.94
C ALA A 109 5.43 3.05 -4.54
N VAL A 110 6.15 3.85 -3.74
CA VAL A 110 7.47 3.47 -3.21
C VAL A 110 7.37 2.21 -2.34
N ASN A 111 6.36 2.14 -1.47
CA ASN A 111 6.11 0.94 -0.67
C ASN A 111 5.87 -0.30 -1.54
N MET A 112 5.14 -0.17 -2.65
CA MET A 112 4.93 -1.28 -3.60
C MET A 112 6.19 -1.71 -4.33
N LEU A 113 7.14 -0.81 -4.61
CA LEU A 113 8.44 -1.20 -5.17
C LEU A 113 9.22 -2.12 -4.22
N VAL A 114 9.19 -1.81 -2.92
CA VAL A 114 9.79 -2.68 -1.90
C VAL A 114 9.04 -4.01 -1.83
N ALA A 115 7.71 -3.99 -1.82
CA ALA A 115 6.89 -5.20 -1.80
C ALA A 115 7.16 -6.11 -3.01
N LEU A 116 7.25 -5.55 -4.22
CA LEU A 116 7.58 -6.29 -5.44
C LEU A 116 8.94 -6.99 -5.37
N SER A 117 9.93 -6.41 -4.70
CA SER A 117 11.22 -7.09 -4.51
C SER A 117 11.05 -8.43 -3.78
N VAL A 118 10.05 -8.52 -2.90
CA VAL A 118 9.67 -9.73 -2.17
C VAL A 118 8.89 -10.69 -3.06
N GLY A 119 7.87 -10.19 -3.78
CA GLY A 119 7.08 -11.00 -4.70
C GLY A 119 7.91 -11.61 -5.84
N VAL A 120 8.89 -10.88 -6.37
CA VAL A 120 9.82 -11.37 -7.39
C VAL A 120 10.72 -12.46 -6.83
N ARG A 121 11.33 -12.25 -5.65
CA ARG A 121 12.14 -13.27 -4.96
C ARG A 121 11.39 -14.58 -4.76
N GLN A 122 10.11 -14.48 -4.41
CA GLN A 122 9.24 -15.64 -4.24
C GLN A 122 9.03 -16.41 -5.56
N VAL A 123 8.72 -15.72 -6.66
CA VAL A 123 8.55 -16.36 -7.98
C VAL A 123 9.84 -16.98 -8.49
N LEU A 124 10.99 -16.38 -8.18
CA LEU A 124 12.32 -16.91 -8.50
C LEU A 124 12.73 -18.10 -7.62
N GLY A 125 11.89 -18.53 -6.67
CA GLY A 125 12.19 -19.66 -5.80
C GLY A 125 13.23 -19.36 -4.71
N ASN A 126 13.46 -18.08 -4.39
CA ASN A 126 14.33 -17.63 -3.30
C ASN A 126 13.51 -16.92 -2.20
N PRO A 127 12.62 -17.64 -1.49
CA PRO A 127 11.77 -17.05 -0.48
C PRO A 127 12.58 -16.52 0.71
N VAL A 128 12.02 -15.55 1.42
CA VAL A 128 12.63 -15.08 2.68
C VAL A 128 12.53 -16.21 3.70
N VAL A 129 13.66 -16.64 4.26
CA VAL A 129 13.67 -17.69 5.28
C VAL A 129 13.70 -17.05 6.66
N LEU A 130 12.72 -17.36 7.50
CA LEU A 130 12.72 -17.00 8.93
C LEU A 130 12.72 -18.29 9.75
N ASP A 131 13.61 -18.38 10.74
CA ASP A 131 13.73 -19.53 11.65
C ASP A 131 13.82 -20.89 10.90
N GLY A 132 14.45 -20.89 9.73
CA GLY A 132 14.61 -22.08 8.87
C GLY A 132 13.38 -22.45 8.03
N LEU A 133 12.27 -21.71 8.14
CA LEU A 133 11.06 -21.90 7.35
C LEU A 133 10.97 -20.88 6.21
N PRO A 134 10.65 -21.31 4.98
CA PRO A 134 10.38 -20.38 3.88
C PRO A 134 9.08 -19.63 4.17
N VAL A 135 9.19 -18.31 4.19
CA VAL A 135 8.09 -17.37 4.40
C VAL A 135 7.64 -16.86 3.04
N MET A 136 6.33 -16.62 2.90
CA MET A 136 5.64 -16.14 1.69
C MET A 136 5.48 -17.18 0.58
N ASN A 137 4.66 -18.22 0.79
CA ASN A 137 4.15 -19.01 -0.33
C ASN A 137 2.77 -18.50 -0.79
N GLN A 138 2.73 -17.29 -1.35
CA GLN A 138 1.50 -16.59 -1.74
C GLN A 138 1.53 -16.23 -3.23
N SER A 139 1.09 -17.13 -4.10
CA SER A 139 1.07 -16.88 -5.56
C SER A 139 0.21 -15.68 -5.98
N TRP A 140 -0.77 -15.31 -5.15
CA TRP A 140 -1.66 -14.15 -5.36
C TRP A 140 -1.01 -12.80 -5.05
N ARG A 141 0.10 -12.79 -4.31
CA ARG A 141 0.72 -11.56 -3.79
C ARG A 141 1.35 -10.71 -4.90
N LEU A 142 2.13 -11.31 -5.79
CA LEU A 142 2.80 -10.58 -6.87
C LEU A 142 1.79 -9.89 -7.82
N PRO A 143 0.73 -10.56 -8.33
CA PRO A 143 -0.31 -9.89 -9.11
C PRO A 143 -0.95 -8.70 -8.39
N LEU A 144 -1.19 -8.83 -7.08
CA LEU A 144 -1.75 -7.75 -6.27
C LEU A 144 -0.78 -6.57 -6.15
N GLU A 145 0.50 -6.82 -5.85
CA GLU A 145 1.54 -5.78 -5.73
C GLU A 145 1.71 -5.01 -7.05
N VAL A 146 1.73 -5.72 -8.19
CA VAL A 146 1.77 -5.10 -9.52
C VAL A 146 0.54 -4.24 -9.78
N GLY A 147 -0.66 -4.76 -9.46
CA GLY A 147 -1.92 -4.04 -9.64
C GLY A 147 -1.99 -2.77 -8.78
N LEU A 148 -1.56 -2.84 -7.52
CA LEU A 148 -1.51 -1.69 -6.61
C LEU A 148 -0.47 -0.67 -7.07
N LEU A 149 0.72 -1.09 -7.50
CA LEU A 149 1.71 -0.18 -8.07
C LEU A 149 1.16 0.54 -9.30
N ALA A 150 0.56 -0.20 -10.24
CA ALA A 150 -0.03 0.37 -11.45
C ALA A 150 -1.13 1.39 -11.11
N ALA A 151 -1.97 1.09 -10.11
CA ALA A 151 -2.97 2.03 -9.62
C ALA A 151 -2.32 3.30 -9.05
N MET A 152 -1.28 3.20 -8.23
CA MET A 152 -0.60 4.37 -7.66
C MET A 152 0.09 5.22 -8.73
N VAL A 153 0.79 4.60 -9.68
CA VAL A 153 1.41 5.30 -10.82
C VAL A 153 0.35 5.99 -11.67
N TYR A 154 -0.78 5.33 -11.92
CA TYR A 154 -1.90 5.92 -12.62
C TYR A 154 -2.45 7.15 -11.86
N LEU A 155 -2.63 7.06 -10.54
CA LEU A 155 -3.11 8.18 -9.72
C LEU A 155 -2.12 9.35 -9.62
N LEU A 156 -0.82 9.09 -9.71
CA LEU A 156 0.20 10.14 -9.81
C LEU A 156 0.06 10.93 -11.11
N TRP A 157 -0.09 10.22 -12.23
CA TRP A 157 -0.24 10.83 -13.55
C TRP A 157 -1.62 11.49 -13.74
N ARG A 158 -2.67 10.81 -13.29
CA ARG A 158 -4.09 11.19 -13.42
C ARG A 158 -4.73 11.26 -12.03
N PRO A 159 -4.46 12.34 -11.25
CA PRO A 159 -5.07 12.50 -9.95
C PRO A 159 -6.59 12.65 -10.06
N VAL A 160 -7.31 12.20 -9.03
CA VAL A 160 -8.77 12.29 -8.98
C VAL A 160 -9.20 13.74 -8.75
N ALA A 161 -10.30 14.13 -9.37
CA ALA A 161 -10.87 15.46 -9.30
C ALA A 161 -12.01 15.52 -8.28
N ARG A 162 -12.31 16.73 -7.81
CA ARG A 162 -13.12 16.96 -6.60
C ARG A 162 -14.59 16.56 -6.82
N TRP A 163 -15.23 16.09 -5.76
CA TRP A 163 -16.67 15.86 -5.77
C TRP A 163 -17.41 17.20 -5.98
N ARG A 164 -18.16 17.32 -7.09
CA ARG A 164 -19.06 18.46 -7.30
C ARG A 164 -20.36 18.16 -6.55
N THR A 165 -20.48 18.64 -5.32
CA THR A 165 -21.81 18.76 -4.68
C THR A 165 -22.61 19.73 -5.54
N GLY A 166 -23.54 19.20 -6.33
CA GLY A 166 -24.52 20.02 -7.02
C GLY A 166 -25.51 20.59 -6.01
N TRP A 167 -25.23 21.81 -5.55
CA TRP A 167 -26.20 22.80 -5.11
C TRP A 167 -25.72 24.15 -5.65
#